data_AF-A0A2E0RRX3-F1
#
_entry.id   AF-A0A2E0RRX3-F1
#
_cell.length_a   1.000
_cell.length_b   1.000
_cell.length_c   1.000
_cell.angle_alpha   90.00
_cell.angle_beta   90.00
_cell.angle_gamma   90.00
#
_symmetry.space_group_name_H-M   'P 1'
#
loop_
_entity.id
_entity.type
_entity.pdbx_description
1 polymer ?
#
loop_
_entity_poly.entity_id
_entity_poly.type
_entity_poly.pdbx_seq_one_letter_code
_entity_poly.pdbx_strand_id
1 'polypeptide(L)'
;MRYLQLAHNEWDPEAGHSKAKVIHSFGREDQVDRDALARLVRSISRMLEPEQQLAAHAGAELSFVGSAPLGGAWALDGLWRQLGVDETLRGLLTDRRIDARAERLVLAMVANRALAASSKRACAGWVDADVVIPGLGEVGEDPQPLYRAMDWLLEVEADLAEAVYWATADLLNLEVDLLFFDTTSTYFETETADEPTPGARVGFRTWGKSKDHRGDLPQIVIGMAVTRGGIPIRVWCWPGNTNDSALIRQVKDDLRAWKLTRVVWVGDRGFTSAENRRYLQRAGGHYILGEKLRGGTPEADAALSRQGRYQTVADNLQVKEVVIDDATMRDRFVICRNPDAAERDRIVRDQLLETLSERITGSDRLATEKRAALAAG
;
A
#
# COMPACT_ATOMS: atom_id res chain seq x y z
N MET A 1 33.20 45.54 -44.94
CA MET A 1 32.47 44.38 -45.49
C MET A 1 32.71 43.21 -44.55
N ARG A 2 31.68 42.72 -43.86
CA ARG A 2 31.80 41.68 -42.83
C ARG A 2 31.45 40.31 -43.42
N TYR A 3 32.19 39.28 -43.03
CA TYR A 3 31.97 37.90 -43.44
C TYR A 3 31.52 37.08 -42.24
N LEU A 4 30.55 36.20 -42.45
CA LEU A 4 30.08 35.29 -41.42
C LEU A 4 30.82 33.95 -41.57
N GLN A 5 31.53 33.54 -40.53
CA GLN A 5 32.36 32.34 -40.53
C GLN A 5 32.09 31.50 -39.29
N LEU A 6 32.00 30.18 -39.46
CA LEU A 6 32.12 29.20 -38.38
C LEU A 6 33.59 28.93 -38.17
N ALA A 7 34.12 29.28 -37.00
CA ALA A 7 35.52 29.06 -36.65
C ALA A 7 35.65 28.31 -35.33
N HIS A 8 36.70 27.52 -35.22
CA HIS A 8 37.12 26.84 -34.00
C HIS A 8 38.54 27.28 -33.67
N ASN A 9 38.81 27.60 -32.42
CA ASN A 9 40.14 28.01 -31.99
C ASN A 9 40.97 26.77 -31.64
N GLU A 10 42.08 26.57 -32.35
CA GLU A 10 43.06 25.52 -32.06
C GLU A 10 44.34 26.16 -31.51
N TRP A 11 44.95 25.54 -30.50
CA TRP A 11 46.23 25.99 -29.96
C TRP A 11 47.35 25.72 -30.98
N ASP A 12 48.08 26.76 -31.38
CA ASP A 12 49.24 26.63 -32.25
C ASP A 12 50.53 26.63 -31.41
N PRO A 13 51.20 25.46 -31.24
CA PRO A 13 52.38 25.34 -30.40
C PRO A 13 53.61 26.07 -30.97
N GLU A 14 53.67 26.36 -32.27
CA GLU A 14 54.76 27.15 -32.86
C GLU A 14 54.53 28.65 -32.67
N ALA A 15 53.28 29.09 -32.73
CA ALA A 15 52.93 30.50 -32.58
C ALA A 15 52.69 30.93 -31.13
N GLY A 16 52.55 29.98 -30.20
CA GLY A 16 52.37 30.23 -28.76
C GLY A 16 51.03 30.88 -28.38
N HIS A 17 50.04 30.83 -29.28
CA HIS A 17 48.69 31.37 -29.03
C HIS A 17 47.63 30.55 -29.77
N SER A 18 46.37 30.68 -29.35
CA SER A 18 45.25 30.06 -30.07
C SER A 18 44.99 30.79 -31.39
N LYS A 19 44.93 30.04 -32.49
CA LYS A 19 44.55 30.55 -33.81
C LYS A 19 43.15 30.08 -34.18
N ALA A 20 42.35 31.01 -34.70
CA ALA A 20 41.02 30.71 -35.21
C ALA A 20 41.12 29.99 -36.57
N LYS A 21 40.72 28.73 -36.59
CA LYS A 21 40.60 27.93 -37.81
C LYS A 21 39.18 28.02 -38.32
N VAL A 22 39.03 28.60 -39.51
CA VAL A 22 37.72 28.70 -40.18
C VAL A 22 37.33 27.31 -40.68
N ILE A 23 36.28 26.74 -40.08
CA ILE A 23 35.69 25.47 -40.48
C ILE A 23 34.85 25.68 -41.74
N HIS A 24 34.05 26.75 -41.76
CA HIS A 24 33.18 27.06 -42.88
C HIS A 24 32.93 28.56 -42.99
N SER A 25 32.87 29.07 -44.22
CA SER A 25 32.55 30.48 -44.49
C SER A 25 31.18 30.55 -45.16
N PHE A 26 30.24 31.25 -44.53
CA PHE A 26 28.89 31.46 -45.07
C PHE A 26 28.84 32.62 -46.07
N GLY A 27 29.98 33.26 -46.34
CA GLY A 27 30.07 34.39 -47.26
C GLY A 27 29.82 35.73 -46.57
N ARG A 28 29.43 36.73 -47.37
CA ARG A 28 29.24 38.09 -46.87
C ARG A 28 27.97 38.17 -46.03
N GLU A 29 28.05 38.83 -44.88
CA GLU A 29 26.94 38.97 -43.92
C GLU A 29 25.65 39.52 -44.55
N ASP A 30 25.76 40.38 -45.56
CA ASP A 30 24.64 41.00 -46.28
C ASP A 30 23.99 40.10 -47.36
N GLN A 31 24.59 38.93 -47.64
CA GLN A 31 24.14 37.98 -48.65
C GLN A 31 23.77 36.61 -48.05
N VAL A 32 23.92 36.43 -46.74
CA VAL A 32 23.61 35.14 -46.08
C VAL A 32 22.11 34.99 -45.85
N ASP A 33 21.56 33.85 -46.28
CA ASP A 33 20.19 33.43 -45.95
C ASP A 33 20.09 33.08 -44.46
N ARG A 34 19.46 33.97 -43.69
CA ARG A 34 19.26 33.79 -42.24
C ARG A 34 18.31 32.64 -41.92
N ASP A 35 17.35 32.34 -42.79
CA ASP A 35 16.43 31.21 -42.59
C ASP A 35 17.15 29.88 -42.81
N ALA A 36 18.12 29.82 -43.73
CA ALA A 36 18.98 28.66 -43.90
C ALA A 36 19.85 28.42 -42.64
N LEU A 37 20.41 29.48 -42.05
CA LEU A 37 21.15 29.37 -40.79
C LEU A 37 20.25 28.88 -39.65
N ALA A 38 19.03 29.40 -39.53
CA ALA A 38 18.08 28.97 -38.51
C ALA A 38 17.70 27.48 -38.66
N ARG A 39 17.51 27.00 -39.90
CA ARG A 39 17.31 25.57 -40.19
C ARG A 39 18.54 24.73 -39.82
N LEU A 40 19.74 25.22 -40.12
CA LEU A 40 20.99 24.54 -39.78
C LEU A 40 21.17 24.40 -38.27
N VAL A 41 20.98 25.48 -37.51
CA VAL A 41 21.02 25.45 -36.03
C VAL A 41 20.03 24.42 -35.50
N ARG A 42 18.77 24.45 -35.97
CA ARG A 42 17.75 23.48 -35.55
C ARG A 42 18.10 22.03 -35.89
N SER A 43 18.77 21.79 -37.01
CA SER A 43 19.23 20.46 -37.41
C SER A 43 20.38 19.96 -36.54
N ILE A 44 21.34 20.83 -36.22
CA ILE A 44 22.49 20.50 -35.38
C ILE A 44 22.05 20.28 -33.92
N SER A 45 21.18 21.15 -33.38
CA SER A 45 20.67 21.02 -32.01
C SER A 45 19.97 19.68 -31.77
N ARG A 46 19.30 19.10 -32.78
CA ARG A 46 18.67 17.76 -32.65
C ARG A 46 19.66 16.62 -32.39
N MET A 47 20.94 16.83 -32.68
CA MET A 47 22.00 15.83 -32.43
C MET A 47 22.64 15.97 -31.05
N LEU A 48 22.21 16.97 -30.26
CA LEU A 48 22.70 17.25 -28.91
C LEU A 48 21.69 16.76 -27.88
N GLU A 49 22.18 16.27 -26.74
CA GLU A 49 21.34 15.97 -25.58
C GLU A 49 20.67 17.25 -25.03
N PRO A 50 19.51 17.16 -24.36
CA PRO A 50 18.79 18.34 -23.86
C PRO A 50 19.65 19.31 -23.03
N GLU A 51 20.58 18.78 -22.22
CA GLU A 51 21.53 19.57 -21.42
C GLU A 51 22.51 20.38 -22.29
N GLN A 52 22.99 19.78 -23.38
CA GLN A 52 23.94 20.40 -24.32
C GLN A 52 23.26 21.48 -25.17
N GLN A 53 21.99 21.27 -25.54
CA GLN A 53 21.19 22.28 -26.23
C GLN A 53 21.00 23.51 -25.34
N LEU A 54 20.69 23.31 -24.06
CA LEU A 54 20.50 24.39 -23.11
C LEU A 54 21.80 25.17 -22.88
N ALA A 55 22.94 24.48 -22.72
CA ALA A 55 24.25 25.11 -22.57
C ALA A 55 24.68 25.93 -23.80
N ALA A 56 24.34 25.48 -25.01
CA ALA A 56 24.64 26.20 -26.26
C ALA A 56 23.80 27.49 -26.42
N HIS A 57 22.66 27.58 -25.72
CA HIS A 57 21.75 28.74 -25.74
C HIS A 57 21.88 29.65 -24.52
N ALA A 58 22.47 29.16 -23.42
CA ALA A 58 22.77 29.97 -22.25
C ALA A 58 23.90 30.96 -22.59
N GLY A 59 23.64 32.26 -22.40
CA GLY A 59 24.71 33.27 -22.47
C GLY A 59 25.80 32.95 -21.45
N ALA A 60 27.01 33.51 -21.65
CA ALA A 60 28.20 33.25 -20.83
C ALA A 60 28.07 33.56 -19.32
N GLU A 61 26.92 34.07 -18.86
CA GLU A 61 26.61 34.40 -17.46
C GLU A 61 25.79 33.33 -16.73
N LEU A 62 25.20 32.34 -17.42
CA LEU A 62 24.41 31.27 -16.80
C LEU A 62 25.02 29.90 -17.12
N SER A 63 25.40 29.17 -16.07
CA SER A 63 25.84 27.76 -16.18
C SER A 63 24.71 26.83 -15.74
N PHE A 64 24.47 25.76 -16.51
CA PHE A 64 23.61 24.66 -16.06
C PHE A 64 24.27 23.93 -14.89
N VAL A 65 23.58 23.85 -13.75
CA VAL A 65 24.06 23.17 -12.53
C VAL A 65 23.40 21.81 -12.34
N GLY A 66 22.19 21.61 -12.88
CA GLY A 66 21.47 20.34 -12.81
C GLY A 66 19.98 20.50 -13.12
N SER A 67 19.28 19.36 -13.22
CA SER A 67 17.82 19.29 -13.33
C SER A 67 17.30 18.09 -12.55
N ALA A 68 16.22 18.27 -11.79
CA ALA A 68 15.60 17.20 -11.03
C ALA A 68 14.06 17.18 -11.23
N PRO A 69 13.44 15.99 -11.27
CA PRO A 69 11.99 15.83 -11.25
C PRO A 69 11.31 16.59 -10.10
N LEU A 70 10.25 17.35 -10.43
CA LEU A 70 9.40 18.04 -9.45
C LEU A 70 7.94 17.55 -9.48
N GLY A 71 7.43 17.16 -10.65
CA GLY A 71 5.98 16.99 -10.87
C GLY A 71 5.29 16.04 -9.89
N GLY A 72 5.87 14.87 -9.65
CA GLY A 72 5.32 13.88 -8.72
C GLY A 72 5.32 14.37 -7.27
N ALA A 73 6.46 14.92 -6.80
CA ALA A 73 6.58 15.44 -5.44
C ALA A 73 5.66 16.65 -5.21
N TRP A 74 5.51 17.52 -6.21
CA TRP A 74 4.60 18.66 -6.17
C TRP A 74 3.14 18.22 -6.08
N ALA A 75 2.72 17.22 -6.86
CA ALA A 75 1.35 16.70 -6.80
C ALA A 75 1.05 16.08 -5.43
N LEU A 76 2.00 15.32 -4.86
CA LEU A 76 1.86 14.72 -3.54
C LEU A 76 1.84 15.76 -2.42
N ASP A 77 2.69 16.79 -2.48
CA ASP A 77 2.68 17.94 -1.56
C ASP A 77 1.35 18.70 -1.65
N GLY A 78 0.74 18.78 -2.83
CA GLY A 78 -0.61 19.33 -3.01
C GLY A 78 -1.67 18.54 -2.26
N LEU A 79 -1.70 17.21 -2.41
CA LEU A 79 -2.61 16.33 -1.68
C LEU A 79 -2.35 16.37 -0.17
N TRP A 80 -1.08 16.39 0.23
CA TRP A 80 -0.64 16.49 1.62
C TRP A 80 -1.23 17.73 2.31
N ARG A 81 -1.23 18.87 1.61
CA ARG A 81 -1.88 20.11 2.06
C ARG A 81 -3.40 20.04 2.05
N GLN A 82 -4.01 19.47 1.01
CA GLN A 82 -5.47 19.34 0.93
C GLN A 82 -6.04 18.46 2.05
N LEU A 83 -5.28 17.44 2.46
CA LEU A 83 -5.61 16.58 3.58
C LEU A 83 -5.21 17.18 4.95
N GLY A 84 -4.65 18.40 4.98
CA GLY A 84 -4.24 19.10 6.20
C GLY A 84 -3.10 18.42 6.96
N VAL A 85 -2.36 17.51 6.32
CA VAL A 85 -1.31 16.72 6.98
C VAL A 85 -0.16 17.62 7.43
N ASP A 86 0.21 18.60 6.60
CA ASP A 86 1.25 19.56 6.91
C ASP A 86 0.90 20.46 8.09
N GLU A 87 -0.32 21.01 8.11
CA GLU A 87 -0.78 21.86 9.21
C GLU A 87 -0.89 21.08 10.52
N THR A 88 -1.42 19.85 10.45
CA THR A 88 -1.52 18.96 11.60
C THR A 88 -0.15 18.64 12.18
N LEU A 89 0.80 18.20 11.34
CA LEU A 89 2.16 17.88 11.76
C LEU A 89 2.91 19.10 12.29
N ARG A 90 2.77 20.27 11.66
CA ARG A 90 3.34 21.53 12.17
C ARG A 90 2.76 21.90 13.53
N GLY A 91 1.45 21.73 13.73
CA GLY A 91 0.80 21.93 15.02
C GLY A 91 1.35 21.01 16.09
N LEU A 92 1.47 19.71 15.80
CA LEU A 92 2.00 18.68 16.71
C LEU A 92 3.51 18.84 17.01
N LEU A 93 4.23 19.60 16.19
CA LEU A 93 5.63 19.95 16.40
C LEU A 93 5.82 21.12 17.39
N THR A 94 4.78 21.92 17.64
CA THR A 94 4.84 23.10 18.51
C THR A 94 5.36 22.72 19.90
N ASP A 95 6.25 23.56 20.45
CA ASP A 95 6.90 23.38 21.76
C ASP A 95 7.77 22.12 21.92
N ARG A 96 8.05 21.39 20.83
CA ARG A 96 8.98 20.25 20.83
C ARG A 96 10.37 20.65 20.37
N ARG A 97 11.39 20.03 20.96
CA ARG A 97 12.80 20.19 20.56
C ARG A 97 13.18 19.20 19.47
N ILE A 98 12.47 19.24 18.35
CA ILE A 98 12.66 18.36 17.18
C ILE A 98 13.09 19.21 15.99
N ASP A 99 13.73 18.61 14.98
CA ASP A 99 14.10 19.31 13.74
C ASP A 99 12.87 19.99 13.13
N ALA A 100 12.96 21.29 12.86
CA ALA A 100 11.87 22.08 12.25
C ALA A 100 11.45 21.55 10.88
N ARG A 101 12.31 20.77 10.21
CA ARG A 101 12.05 20.11 8.93
C ARG A 101 11.32 18.77 9.08
N ALA A 102 10.99 18.32 10.29
CA ALA A 102 10.42 16.99 10.52
C ALA A 102 9.19 16.70 9.65
N GLU A 103 8.28 17.66 9.51
CA GLU A 103 7.12 17.51 8.63
C GLU A 103 7.53 17.31 7.15
N ARG A 104 8.47 18.11 6.64
CA ARG A 104 9.01 17.97 5.27
C ARG A 104 9.76 16.66 5.07
N LEU A 105 10.48 16.18 6.09
CA LEU A 105 11.16 14.89 6.07
C LEU A 105 10.15 13.72 6.01
N VAL A 106 9.01 13.83 6.72
CA VAL A 106 7.92 12.85 6.62
C VAL A 106 7.30 12.88 5.22
N LEU A 107 6.98 14.06 4.69
CA LEU A 107 6.50 14.21 3.30
C LEU A 107 7.48 13.58 2.31
N ALA A 108 8.80 13.79 2.47
CA ALA A 108 9.80 13.21 1.60
C ALA A 108 9.81 11.68 1.65
N MET A 109 9.65 11.07 2.83
CA MET A 109 9.55 9.61 2.95
C MET A 109 8.27 9.06 2.31
N VAL A 110 7.16 9.79 2.39
CA VAL A 110 5.89 9.43 1.74
C VAL A 110 6.02 9.56 0.22
N ALA A 111 6.59 10.66 -0.26
CA ALA A 111 6.85 10.89 -1.68
C ALA A 111 7.83 9.85 -2.25
N ASN A 112 8.90 9.51 -1.51
CA ASN A 112 9.82 8.46 -1.91
C ASN A 112 9.10 7.12 -2.04
N ARG A 113 8.21 6.77 -1.10
CA ARG A 113 7.43 5.53 -1.19
C ARG A 113 6.54 5.47 -2.43
N ALA A 114 5.99 6.60 -2.85
CA ALA A 114 5.10 6.67 -4.01
C ALA A 114 5.85 6.74 -5.36
N LEU A 115 7.02 7.39 -5.39
CA LEU A 115 7.72 7.74 -6.65
C LEU A 115 8.96 6.87 -6.91
N ALA A 116 9.69 6.46 -5.87
CA ALA A 116 10.98 5.79 -5.99
C ALA A 116 11.28 4.96 -4.72
N ALA A 117 10.42 3.99 -4.42
CA ALA A 117 10.43 3.28 -3.14
C ALA A 117 11.79 2.65 -2.82
N SER A 118 12.42 3.09 -1.74
CA SER A 118 13.74 2.64 -1.34
C SER A 118 13.93 2.62 0.19
N SER A 119 15.13 2.23 0.65
CA SER A 119 15.49 2.30 2.07
C SER A 119 15.58 3.74 2.55
N LYS A 120 15.54 3.98 3.88
CA LYS A 120 15.68 5.35 4.42
C LYS A 120 17.03 5.99 4.08
N ARG A 121 18.09 5.17 4.03
CA ARG A 121 19.40 5.61 3.56
C ARG A 121 19.40 6.02 2.09
N ALA A 122 18.75 5.24 1.22
CA ALA A 122 18.62 5.60 -0.19
C ALA A 122 17.68 6.79 -0.40
N CYS A 123 16.65 6.95 0.43
CA CYS A 123 15.76 8.11 0.43
C CYS A 123 16.52 9.43 0.69
N ALA A 124 17.55 9.44 1.55
CA ALA A 124 18.37 10.63 1.77
C ALA A 124 19.08 11.06 0.47
N GLY A 125 19.77 10.13 -0.20
CA GLY A 125 20.41 10.41 -1.49
C GLY A 125 19.40 10.80 -2.58
N TRP A 126 18.22 10.18 -2.58
CA TRP A 126 17.14 10.51 -3.52
C TRP A 126 16.66 11.95 -3.35
N VAL A 127 16.47 12.42 -2.12
CA VAL A 127 16.09 13.82 -1.85
C VAL A 127 17.17 14.80 -2.33
N ASP A 128 18.45 14.45 -2.15
CA ASP A 128 19.55 15.35 -2.45
C ASP A 128 19.89 15.41 -3.95
N ALA A 129 19.66 14.32 -4.71
CA ALA A 129 20.12 14.20 -6.09
C ALA A 129 18.99 14.04 -7.13
N ASP A 130 17.85 13.45 -6.77
CA ASP A 130 16.90 12.88 -7.73
C ASP A 130 15.52 13.54 -7.72
N VAL A 131 15.21 14.42 -6.78
CA VAL A 131 13.88 15.07 -6.67
C VAL A 131 13.96 16.47 -6.07
N VAL A 132 13.04 17.33 -6.46
CA VAL A 132 12.82 18.62 -5.77
C VAL A 132 11.64 18.49 -4.81
N ILE A 133 11.88 18.76 -3.52
CA ILE A 133 10.84 18.82 -2.50
C ILE A 133 10.79 20.25 -1.93
N PRO A 134 9.76 21.05 -2.25
CA PRO A 134 9.66 22.42 -1.77
C PRO A 134 9.69 22.51 -0.23
N GLY A 135 10.56 23.37 0.29
CA GLY A 135 10.76 23.58 1.72
C GLY A 135 11.65 22.54 2.40
N LEU A 136 12.16 21.55 1.65
CA LEU A 136 13.21 20.65 2.11
C LEU A 136 14.49 20.96 1.33
N GLY A 137 15.52 21.39 2.06
CA GLY A 137 16.89 21.41 1.52
C GLY A 137 17.50 20.01 1.53
N GLU A 138 18.82 19.93 1.61
CA GLU A 138 19.51 18.65 1.70
C GLU A 138 19.24 17.92 3.02
N VAL A 139 19.15 16.60 2.95
CA VAL A 139 19.18 15.69 4.10
C VAL A 139 20.64 15.39 4.48
N GLY A 140 21.50 15.20 3.49
CA GLY A 140 22.90 14.85 3.64
C GLY A 140 23.15 13.33 3.68
N GLU A 141 24.43 12.95 3.74
CA GLU A 141 24.85 11.54 3.74
C GLU A 141 24.33 10.73 4.95
N ASP A 142 24.05 11.40 6.07
CA ASP A 142 23.52 10.79 7.29
C ASP A 142 21.98 10.76 7.27
N PRO A 143 21.34 9.57 7.20
CA PRO A 143 19.88 9.45 7.23
C PRO A 143 19.26 9.66 8.64
N GLN A 144 20.05 9.98 9.67
CA GLN A 144 19.55 10.18 11.03
C GLN A 144 18.37 11.18 11.15
N PRO A 145 18.28 12.29 10.39
CA PRO A 145 17.10 13.15 10.41
C PRO A 145 15.82 12.40 10.01
N LEU A 146 15.88 11.49 9.04
CA LEU A 146 14.74 10.69 8.61
C LEU A 146 14.30 9.70 9.70
N TYR A 147 15.26 9.05 10.38
CA TYR A 147 14.95 8.14 11.48
C TYR A 147 14.33 8.86 12.69
N ARG A 148 14.87 10.01 13.08
CA ARG A 148 14.29 10.83 14.16
C ARG A 148 12.88 11.32 13.81
N ALA A 149 12.65 11.66 12.54
CA ALA A 149 11.31 12.02 12.07
C ALA A 149 10.34 10.82 12.15
N MET A 150 10.82 9.58 11.92
CA MET A 150 10.00 8.37 12.12
C MET A 150 9.68 8.11 13.59
N ASP A 151 10.65 8.26 14.49
CA ASP A 151 10.42 8.09 15.93
C ASP A 151 9.34 9.07 16.41
N TRP A 152 9.45 10.34 16.01
CA TRP A 152 8.43 11.34 16.28
C TRP A 152 7.08 11.01 15.64
N LEU A 153 7.07 10.55 14.38
CA LEU A 153 5.83 10.16 13.70
C LEU A 153 5.10 9.05 14.47
N LEU A 154 5.82 8.10 15.06
CA LEU A 154 5.23 7.06 15.91
C LEU A 154 4.62 7.64 17.20
N GLU A 155 5.24 8.65 17.80
CA GLU A 155 4.70 9.31 19.00
C GLU A 155 3.38 10.03 18.74
N VAL A 156 3.21 10.60 17.54
CA VAL A 156 2.04 11.42 17.19
C VAL A 156 1.07 10.72 16.24
N GLU A 157 1.29 9.45 15.93
CA GLU A 157 0.55 8.68 14.93
C GLU A 157 -0.96 8.71 15.19
N ALA A 158 -1.38 8.53 16.45
CA ALA A 158 -2.79 8.46 16.80
C ALA A 158 -3.54 9.77 16.51
N ASP A 159 -2.94 10.91 16.90
CA ASP A 159 -3.51 12.24 16.66
C ASP A 159 -3.51 12.59 15.17
N LEU A 160 -2.42 12.25 14.48
CA LEU A 160 -2.28 12.47 13.04
C LEU A 160 -3.30 11.64 12.26
N ALA A 161 -3.43 10.35 12.57
CA ALA A 161 -4.33 9.44 11.88
C ALA A 161 -5.79 9.89 12.02
N GLU A 162 -6.19 10.37 13.20
CA GLU A 162 -7.54 10.92 13.42
C GLU A 162 -7.78 12.17 12.58
N ALA A 163 -6.85 13.12 12.60
CA ALA A 163 -6.97 14.36 11.83
C ALA A 163 -7.05 14.10 10.31
N VAL A 164 -6.18 13.22 9.79
CA VAL A 164 -6.16 12.84 8.38
C VAL A 164 -7.45 12.12 7.99
N TYR A 165 -7.97 11.23 8.85
CA TYR A 165 -9.24 10.58 8.61
C TYR A 165 -10.37 11.60 8.45
N TRP A 166 -10.51 12.54 9.38
CA TRP A 166 -11.58 13.55 9.32
C TRP A 166 -11.45 14.48 8.12
N ALA A 167 -10.22 14.91 7.78
CA ALA A 167 -9.97 15.70 6.58
C ALA A 167 -10.36 14.93 5.31
N THR A 168 -10.02 13.64 5.23
CA THR A 168 -10.39 12.77 4.11
C THR A 168 -11.91 12.57 4.05
N ALA A 169 -12.55 12.37 5.20
CA ALA A 169 -13.99 12.17 5.31
C ALA A 169 -14.77 13.40 4.83
N ASP A 170 -14.31 14.60 5.17
CA ASP A 170 -14.89 15.86 4.71
C ASP A 170 -14.64 16.08 3.21
N LEU A 171 -13.39 15.97 2.77
CA LEU A 171 -12.99 16.22 1.38
C LEU A 171 -13.69 15.30 0.38
N LEU A 172 -13.88 14.03 0.73
CA LEU A 172 -14.51 13.02 -0.13
C LEU A 172 -15.98 12.77 0.21
N ASN A 173 -16.54 13.49 1.19
CA ASN A 173 -17.90 13.26 1.72
C ASN A 173 -18.17 11.76 1.99
N LEU A 174 -17.28 11.13 2.76
CA LEU A 174 -17.27 9.68 2.92
C LEU A 174 -18.52 9.19 3.66
N GLU A 175 -19.22 8.24 3.03
CA GLU A 175 -20.23 7.44 3.70
C GLU A 175 -19.55 6.30 4.47
N VAL A 176 -19.56 6.41 5.80
CA VAL A 176 -19.01 5.37 6.70
C VAL A 176 -20.16 4.62 7.36
N ASP A 177 -20.86 3.82 6.56
CA ASP A 177 -21.97 2.95 6.99
C ASP A 177 -21.52 1.48 7.11
N LEU A 178 -20.53 1.08 6.30
CA LEU A 178 -19.96 -0.25 6.22
C LEU A 178 -18.44 -0.16 6.37
N LEU A 179 -17.90 -0.99 7.25
CA LEU A 179 -16.47 -1.04 7.54
C LEU A 179 -15.95 -2.44 7.28
N PHE A 180 -14.99 -2.55 6.37
CA PHE A 180 -14.24 -3.79 6.16
C PHE A 180 -12.99 -3.78 7.02
N PHE A 181 -12.81 -4.83 7.83
CA PHE A 181 -11.61 -5.02 8.63
C PHE A 181 -10.99 -6.37 8.29
N ASP A 182 -9.72 -6.32 7.92
CA ASP A 182 -8.90 -7.51 7.74
C ASP A 182 -7.52 -7.32 8.39
N THR A 183 -6.92 -8.45 8.75
CA THR A 183 -5.55 -8.50 9.26
C THR A 183 -4.64 -9.14 8.22
N THR A 184 -3.38 -8.76 8.21
CA THR A 184 -2.32 -9.48 7.50
C THR A 184 -1.12 -9.61 8.42
N SER A 185 -0.17 -10.46 8.07
CA SER A 185 1.12 -10.57 8.77
C SER A 185 2.23 -10.16 7.81
N THR A 186 3.30 -9.57 8.32
CA THR A 186 4.54 -9.44 7.56
C THR A 186 5.71 -9.91 8.43
N TYR A 187 6.75 -10.41 7.79
CA TYR A 187 7.93 -10.97 8.44
C TYR A 187 9.16 -10.11 8.21
N PHE A 188 10.16 -10.28 9.06
CA PHE A 188 11.45 -9.62 8.95
C PHE A 188 12.54 -10.66 8.72
N GLU A 189 13.44 -10.41 7.76
CA GLU A 189 14.61 -11.25 7.48
C GLU A 189 15.67 -11.08 8.58
N THR A 190 15.35 -11.59 9.77
CA THR A 190 16.20 -11.61 10.95
C THR A 190 15.89 -12.87 11.76
N GLU A 191 16.90 -13.45 12.40
CA GLU A 191 16.75 -14.67 13.18
C GLU A 191 16.27 -14.41 14.62
N THR A 192 16.23 -13.14 15.04
CA THR A 192 15.95 -12.75 16.43
C THR A 192 14.66 -11.96 16.54
N ALA A 193 13.77 -12.39 17.43
CA ALA A 193 12.65 -11.56 17.88
C ALA A 193 13.13 -10.41 18.77
N ASP A 194 12.29 -9.38 18.89
CA ASP A 194 12.53 -8.28 19.82
C ASP A 194 12.38 -8.74 21.27
N GLU A 195 13.16 -8.11 22.15
CA GLU A 195 12.93 -8.18 23.58
C GLU A 195 11.66 -7.40 23.97
N PRO A 196 10.89 -7.84 24.97
CA PRO A 196 9.73 -7.09 25.46
C PRO A 196 10.13 -5.71 26.00
N THR A 197 9.43 -4.67 25.59
CA THR A 197 9.55 -3.34 26.18
C THR A 197 8.89 -3.29 27.57
N PRO A 198 9.22 -2.32 28.43
CA PRO A 198 8.57 -2.17 29.74
C PRO A 198 7.04 -2.10 29.62
N GLY A 199 6.35 -3.03 30.30
CA GLY A 199 4.89 -3.14 30.25
C GLY A 199 4.35 -4.09 29.18
N ALA A 200 5.17 -4.54 28.23
CA ALA A 200 4.84 -5.58 27.28
C ALA A 200 5.26 -6.97 27.79
N ARG A 201 4.45 -7.99 27.49
CA ARG A 201 4.79 -9.39 27.81
C ARG A 201 5.67 -10.05 26.75
N VAL A 202 5.63 -9.52 25.54
CA VAL A 202 6.33 -10.05 24.36
C VAL A 202 6.91 -8.88 23.57
N GLY A 203 8.02 -9.12 22.85
CA GLY A 203 8.55 -8.15 21.90
C GLY A 203 7.58 -7.89 20.75
N PHE A 204 7.72 -6.73 20.11
CA PHE A 204 6.84 -6.33 19.02
C PHE A 204 7.05 -7.22 17.79
N ARG A 205 8.28 -7.33 17.27
CA ARG A 205 8.59 -8.37 16.26
C ARG A 205 8.80 -9.69 16.97
N THR A 206 7.89 -10.65 16.77
CA THR A 206 7.95 -11.95 17.44
C THR A 206 7.38 -13.07 16.58
N TRP A 207 7.69 -14.32 16.90
CA TRP A 207 7.20 -15.47 16.12
C TRP A 207 5.71 -15.66 16.29
N GLY A 208 5.03 -15.91 15.17
CA GLY A 208 3.59 -16.08 15.14
C GLY A 208 3.13 -16.85 13.93
N LYS A 209 1.81 -16.87 13.72
CA LYS A 209 1.21 -17.59 12.62
C LYS A 209 1.37 -16.79 11.32
N SER A 210 2.32 -17.22 10.49
CA SER A 210 2.59 -16.59 9.19
C SER A 210 1.52 -16.89 8.15
N LYS A 211 0.99 -15.83 7.52
CA LYS A 211 0.18 -15.93 6.30
C LYS A 211 1.04 -16.20 5.05
N ASP A 212 2.34 -15.92 5.10
CA ASP A 212 3.31 -16.12 4.01
C ASP A 212 4.10 -17.44 4.13
N HIS A 213 3.69 -18.34 5.03
CA HIS A 213 4.36 -19.60 5.32
C HIS A 213 5.82 -19.46 5.82
N ARG A 214 6.20 -18.29 6.36
CA ARG A 214 7.51 -18.02 6.98
C ARG A 214 7.44 -18.00 8.52
N GLY A 215 6.94 -19.10 9.09
CA GLY A 215 6.84 -19.26 10.55
C GLY A 215 8.20 -19.32 11.27
N ASP A 216 9.28 -19.53 10.51
CA ASP A 216 10.68 -19.47 10.93
C ASP A 216 11.13 -18.05 11.31
N LEU A 217 10.49 -17.01 10.77
CA LEU A 217 10.90 -15.63 10.96
C LEU A 217 10.00 -14.87 11.96
N PRO A 218 10.57 -13.91 12.72
CA PRO A 218 9.81 -12.95 13.50
C PRO A 218 8.89 -12.09 12.63
N GLN A 219 7.71 -11.78 13.16
CA GLN A 219 6.62 -11.16 12.44
C GLN A 219 5.93 -10.06 13.26
N ILE A 220 5.14 -9.27 12.56
CA ILE A 220 4.10 -8.40 13.14
C ILE A 220 2.77 -8.67 12.44
N VAL A 221 1.67 -8.35 13.13
CA VAL A 221 0.33 -8.34 12.55
C VAL A 221 -0.02 -6.90 12.20
N ILE A 222 -0.54 -6.69 10.99
CA ILE A 222 -1.03 -5.40 10.52
C ILE A 222 -2.54 -5.53 10.31
N GLY A 223 -3.33 -4.62 10.87
CA GLY A 223 -4.76 -4.53 10.61
C GLY A 223 -5.09 -3.25 9.87
N MET A 224 -6.05 -3.30 8.98
CA MET A 224 -6.54 -2.11 8.29
C MET A 224 -8.06 -2.12 8.23
N ALA A 225 -8.65 -0.99 8.59
CA ALA A 225 -10.07 -0.72 8.40
C ALA A 225 -10.25 0.17 7.18
N VAL A 226 -11.17 -0.21 6.30
CA VAL A 226 -11.50 0.56 5.09
C VAL A 226 -13.02 0.75 4.96
N THR A 227 -13.42 1.84 4.31
CA THR A 227 -14.82 2.12 3.95
C THR A 227 -15.31 1.17 2.85
N ARG A 228 -16.61 1.25 2.51
CA ARG A 228 -17.18 0.54 1.36
C ARG A 228 -16.42 0.81 0.05
N GLY A 229 -15.99 2.05 -0.16
CA GLY A 229 -15.25 2.47 -1.34
C GLY A 229 -13.77 2.07 -1.34
N GLY A 230 -13.30 1.37 -0.30
CA GLY A 230 -11.89 0.98 -0.16
C GLY A 230 -10.98 2.10 0.36
N ILE A 231 -11.53 3.23 0.80
CA ILE A 231 -10.74 4.31 1.40
C ILE A 231 -10.31 3.90 2.81
N PRO A 232 -9.00 3.94 3.14
CA PRO A 232 -8.51 3.63 4.48
C PRO A 232 -9.08 4.57 5.54
N ILE A 233 -9.51 3.97 6.66
CA ILE A 233 -9.94 4.69 7.86
C ILE A 233 -8.76 4.77 8.83
N ARG A 234 -8.21 3.61 9.20
CA ARG A 234 -7.11 3.50 10.15
C ARG A 234 -6.32 2.21 9.93
N VAL A 235 -5.05 2.25 10.30
CA VAL A 235 -4.14 1.11 10.31
C VAL A 235 -3.68 0.86 11.75
N TRP A 236 -3.43 -0.39 12.07
CA TRP A 236 -2.88 -0.83 13.35
C TRP A 236 -1.75 -1.81 13.14
N CYS A 237 -0.82 -1.85 14.07
CA CYS A 237 0.26 -2.82 14.12
C CYS A 237 0.29 -3.48 15.51
N TRP A 238 0.44 -4.80 15.56
CA TRP A 238 0.51 -5.58 16.78
C TRP A 238 1.64 -6.61 16.73
N PRO A 239 2.02 -7.17 17.90
CA PRO A 239 2.98 -8.26 17.93
C PRO A 239 2.58 -9.45 17.07
N GLY A 240 3.56 -10.12 16.44
CA GLY A 240 3.34 -11.22 15.49
C GLY A 240 2.53 -12.40 16.02
N ASN A 241 2.52 -12.63 17.33
CA ASN A 241 1.76 -13.70 17.97
C ASN A 241 0.35 -13.29 18.42
N THR A 242 -0.12 -12.10 18.03
CA THR A 242 -1.41 -11.58 18.49
C THR A 242 -2.56 -12.35 17.83
N ASN A 243 -3.56 -12.74 18.64
CA ASN A 243 -4.73 -13.47 18.18
C ASN A 243 -5.79 -12.51 17.62
N ASP A 244 -6.23 -12.76 16.38
CA ASP A 244 -7.29 -12.05 15.66
C ASP A 244 -8.52 -11.74 16.53
N SER A 245 -8.94 -12.68 17.38
CA SER A 245 -10.15 -12.51 18.20
C SER A 245 -10.08 -11.34 19.19
N ALA A 246 -8.89 -11.00 19.72
CA ALA A 246 -8.72 -9.87 20.62
C ALA A 246 -8.66 -8.53 19.88
N LEU A 247 -8.15 -8.55 18.65
CA LEU A 247 -7.91 -7.34 17.83
C LEU A 247 -9.20 -6.60 17.54
N ILE A 248 -10.26 -7.31 17.15
CA ILE A 248 -11.51 -6.66 16.72
C ILE A 248 -12.16 -5.81 17.81
N ARG A 249 -11.93 -6.13 19.10
CA ARG A 249 -12.46 -5.34 20.22
C ARG A 249 -11.73 -4.02 20.37
N GLN A 250 -10.40 -4.07 20.33
CA GLN A 250 -9.56 -2.87 20.36
C GLN A 250 -9.89 -1.96 19.18
N VAL A 251 -9.96 -2.53 17.97
CA VAL A 251 -10.29 -1.78 16.74
C VAL A 251 -11.67 -1.12 16.88
N LYS A 252 -12.67 -1.82 17.44
CA LYS A 252 -13.98 -1.23 17.70
C LYS A 252 -13.93 -0.06 18.69
N ASP A 253 -13.17 -0.19 19.76
CA ASP A 253 -13.06 0.87 20.78
C ASP A 253 -12.32 2.10 20.25
N ASP A 254 -11.25 1.88 19.49
CA ASP A 254 -10.46 2.92 18.84
C ASP A 254 -11.30 3.71 17.83
N LEU A 255 -12.09 3.03 16.99
CA LEU A 255 -12.98 3.70 16.05
C LEU A 255 -14.18 4.37 16.74
N ARG A 256 -14.64 3.82 17.87
CA ARG A 256 -15.64 4.50 18.70
C ARG A 256 -15.10 5.81 19.28
N ALA A 257 -13.80 5.88 19.62
CA ALA A 257 -13.18 7.13 20.06
C ALA A 257 -13.27 8.21 18.96
N TRP A 258 -13.18 7.80 17.70
CA TRP A 258 -13.39 8.65 16.52
C TRP A 258 -14.88 8.83 16.14
N LYS A 259 -15.81 8.58 17.07
CA LYS A 259 -17.27 8.72 16.85
C LYS A 259 -17.83 7.84 15.72
N LEU A 260 -17.11 6.81 15.28
CA LEU A 260 -17.56 5.85 14.27
C LEU A 260 -18.32 4.69 14.91
N THR A 261 -19.42 5.02 15.58
CA THR A 261 -20.16 4.05 16.40
C THR A 261 -21.24 3.28 15.64
N ARG A 262 -21.76 3.83 14.53
CA ARG A 262 -22.90 3.27 13.79
C ARG A 262 -22.46 2.67 12.44
N VAL A 263 -21.50 1.76 12.50
CA VAL A 263 -20.99 1.04 11.32
C VAL A 263 -21.38 -0.43 11.36
N VAL A 264 -21.66 -0.99 10.19
CA VAL A 264 -21.76 -2.44 9.99
C VAL A 264 -20.35 -2.99 9.79
N TRP A 265 -19.91 -3.86 10.70
CA TRP A 265 -18.60 -4.49 10.65
C TRP A 265 -18.61 -5.68 9.70
N VAL A 266 -17.73 -5.68 8.71
CA VAL A 266 -17.52 -6.82 7.84
C VAL A 266 -16.14 -7.41 8.11
N GLY A 267 -16.10 -8.68 8.49
CA GLY A 267 -14.87 -9.37 8.82
C GLY A 267 -14.90 -10.83 8.41
N ASP A 268 -13.72 -11.40 8.24
CA ASP A 268 -13.58 -12.83 7.95
C ASP A 268 -13.90 -13.69 9.19
N ARG A 269 -13.99 -15.00 8.96
CA ARG A 269 -14.19 -16.06 9.95
C ARG A 269 -13.26 -16.02 11.15
N GLY A 270 -12.09 -15.37 11.04
CA GLY A 270 -11.14 -15.23 12.15
C GLY A 270 -11.76 -14.56 13.38
N PHE A 271 -12.86 -13.82 13.18
CA PHE A 271 -13.48 -12.98 14.20
C PHE A 271 -14.85 -13.47 14.72
N THR A 272 -15.32 -14.67 14.34
CA THR A 272 -16.71 -15.14 14.58
C THR A 272 -17.06 -15.59 16.01
N SER A 273 -16.13 -15.50 16.97
CA SER A 273 -16.38 -15.95 18.34
C SER A 273 -17.66 -15.33 18.93
N ALA A 274 -18.40 -16.09 19.74
CA ALA A 274 -19.64 -15.60 20.34
C ALA A 274 -19.43 -14.33 21.18
N GLU A 275 -18.26 -14.21 21.81
CA GLU A 275 -17.87 -13.02 22.56
C GLU A 275 -17.67 -11.81 21.64
N ASN A 276 -17.03 -11.98 20.49
CA ASN A 276 -16.83 -10.91 19.51
C ASN A 276 -18.15 -10.46 18.89
N ARG A 277 -19.02 -11.39 18.52
CA ARG A 277 -20.39 -11.10 18.04
C ARG A 277 -21.15 -10.21 19.02
N ARG A 278 -21.19 -10.60 20.29
CA ARG A 278 -21.81 -9.80 21.37
C ARG A 278 -21.11 -8.45 21.55
N TYR A 279 -19.78 -8.41 21.45
CA TYR A 279 -19.02 -7.17 21.57
C TYR A 279 -19.38 -6.18 20.46
N LEU A 280 -19.42 -6.65 19.20
CA LEU A 280 -19.77 -5.85 18.02
C LEU A 280 -21.20 -5.32 18.08
N GLN A 281 -22.16 -6.06 18.66
CA GLN A 281 -23.55 -5.60 18.85
C GLN A 281 -23.72 -4.51 19.92
N ARG A 282 -22.75 -4.30 20.82
CA ARG A 282 -22.83 -3.23 21.83
C ARG A 282 -22.98 -1.87 21.17
N ALA A 283 -23.70 -0.96 21.83
CA ALA A 283 -23.98 0.40 21.36
C ALA A 283 -24.71 0.47 20.00
N GLY A 284 -25.49 -0.56 19.65
CA GLY A 284 -26.29 -0.59 18.43
C GLY A 284 -25.47 -0.89 17.17
N GLY A 285 -24.29 -1.50 17.32
CA GLY A 285 -23.48 -1.95 16.19
C GLY A 285 -24.07 -3.18 15.50
N HIS A 286 -23.72 -3.36 14.24
CA HIS A 286 -24.12 -4.50 13.42
C HIS A 286 -22.89 -5.17 12.82
N TYR A 287 -23.01 -6.41 12.38
CA TYR A 287 -21.91 -7.13 11.73
C TYR A 287 -22.39 -8.07 10.62
N ILE A 288 -21.45 -8.39 9.75
CA ILE A 288 -21.49 -9.45 8.75
C ILE A 288 -20.17 -10.21 8.90
N LEU A 289 -20.23 -11.44 9.39
CA LEU A 289 -19.04 -12.29 9.58
C LEU A 289 -19.18 -13.56 8.75
N GLY A 290 -18.08 -14.00 8.13
CA GLY A 290 -18.05 -15.25 7.39
C GLY A 290 -18.10 -16.47 8.32
N GLU A 291 -19.01 -17.42 8.09
CA GLU A 291 -19.14 -18.65 8.89
C GLU A 291 -18.78 -19.89 8.05
N LYS A 292 -18.16 -20.90 8.67
CA LYS A 292 -17.80 -22.13 7.96
C LYS A 292 -19.01 -23.05 7.79
N LEU A 293 -19.34 -23.37 6.53
CA LEU A 293 -20.33 -24.40 6.15
C LEU A 293 -20.07 -25.77 6.79
N ARG A 294 -18.81 -26.15 7.03
CA ARG A 294 -18.40 -27.45 7.60
C ARG A 294 -17.81 -27.32 9.01
N GLY A 295 -18.26 -26.31 9.77
CA GLY A 295 -17.80 -26.07 11.14
C GLY A 295 -18.50 -26.94 12.20
N GLY A 296 -19.64 -27.54 11.88
CA GLY A 296 -20.44 -28.36 12.81
C GLY A 296 -21.03 -27.55 13.97
N THR A 297 -21.22 -26.23 13.79
CA THR A 297 -21.94 -25.43 14.79
C THR A 297 -23.44 -25.74 14.67
N PRO A 298 -24.16 -25.96 15.79
CA PRO A 298 -25.58 -26.24 15.76
C PRO A 298 -26.38 -25.18 14.98
N GLU A 299 -25.95 -23.91 15.03
CA GLU A 299 -26.55 -22.81 14.31
C GLU A 299 -26.35 -22.93 12.80
N ALA A 300 -25.13 -23.24 12.32
CA ALA A 300 -24.89 -23.40 10.89
C ALA A 300 -25.68 -24.59 10.32
N ASP A 301 -25.70 -25.72 11.03
CA ASP A 301 -26.47 -26.91 10.62
C ASP A 301 -27.98 -26.61 10.60
N ALA A 302 -28.49 -25.88 11.60
CA ALA A 302 -29.88 -25.44 11.63
C ALA A 302 -30.23 -24.45 10.50
N ALA A 303 -29.31 -23.56 10.13
CA ALA A 303 -29.49 -22.65 9.00
C ALA A 303 -29.55 -23.42 7.67
N LEU A 304 -28.63 -24.36 7.46
CA LEU A 304 -28.54 -25.15 6.23
C LEU A 304 -29.72 -26.11 6.05
N SER A 305 -30.24 -26.65 7.17
CA SER A 305 -31.38 -27.57 7.17
C SER A 305 -32.71 -26.88 6.83
N ARG A 306 -32.82 -25.56 7.02
CA ARG A 306 -34.04 -24.82 6.68
C ARG A 306 -34.20 -24.68 5.18
N GLN A 307 -35.30 -25.21 4.66
CA GLN A 307 -35.68 -25.01 3.26
C GLN A 307 -36.04 -23.53 2.99
N GLY A 308 -35.84 -23.09 1.76
CA GLY A 308 -36.22 -21.75 1.32
C GLY A 308 -35.74 -21.45 -0.09
N ARG A 309 -36.27 -20.38 -0.68
CA ARG A 309 -35.95 -19.99 -2.05
C ARG A 309 -34.69 -19.14 -2.08
N TYR A 310 -33.82 -19.43 -3.05
CA TYR A 310 -32.67 -18.58 -3.34
C TYR A 310 -33.09 -17.44 -4.27
N GLN A 311 -32.50 -16.27 -4.05
CA GLN A 311 -32.59 -15.12 -4.93
C GLN A 311 -31.24 -14.91 -5.61
N THR A 312 -31.25 -14.68 -6.93
CA THR A 312 -30.03 -14.33 -7.67
C THR A 312 -29.72 -12.85 -7.43
N VAL A 313 -28.55 -12.56 -6.89
CA VAL A 313 -28.09 -11.19 -6.59
C VAL A 313 -26.92 -10.76 -7.48
N ALA A 314 -26.22 -11.71 -8.09
CA ALA A 314 -25.25 -11.51 -9.15
C ALA A 314 -25.18 -12.76 -10.03
N ASP A 315 -24.56 -12.66 -11.21
CA ASP A 315 -24.48 -13.76 -12.18
C ASP A 315 -23.96 -15.07 -11.57
N ASN A 316 -22.98 -14.97 -10.67
CA ASN A 316 -22.34 -16.09 -10.00
C ASN A 316 -22.78 -16.26 -8.53
N LEU A 317 -23.84 -15.59 -8.09
CA LEU A 317 -24.22 -15.56 -6.67
C LEU A 317 -25.74 -15.60 -6.46
N GLN A 318 -26.15 -16.66 -5.78
CA GLN A 318 -27.49 -16.83 -5.26
C GLN A 318 -27.46 -16.80 -3.74
N VAL A 319 -28.42 -16.12 -3.10
CA VAL A 319 -28.48 -15.99 -1.65
C VAL A 319 -29.83 -16.42 -1.10
N LYS A 320 -29.83 -16.96 0.11
CA LYS A 320 -31.04 -17.26 0.88
C LYS A 320 -30.86 -16.78 2.30
N GLU A 321 -31.80 -15.99 2.77
CA GLU A 321 -31.85 -15.54 4.16
C GLU A 321 -32.49 -16.61 5.05
N VAL A 322 -31.87 -16.88 6.20
CA VAL A 322 -32.37 -17.83 7.19
C VAL A 322 -32.27 -17.22 8.58
N VAL A 323 -33.37 -17.28 9.30
CA VAL A 323 -33.48 -16.80 10.68
C VAL A 323 -33.66 -18.00 11.61
N ILE A 324 -32.78 -18.11 12.61
CA ILE A 324 -32.73 -19.31 13.47
C ILE A 324 -33.63 -19.21 14.70
N ASP A 325 -33.76 -18.02 15.28
CA ASP A 325 -34.66 -17.76 16.40
C ASP A 325 -35.46 -16.46 16.22
N ASP A 326 -36.47 -16.24 17.08
CA ASP A 326 -37.31 -15.03 17.12
C ASP A 326 -36.91 -14.05 18.23
N ALA A 327 -35.67 -14.11 18.73
CA ALA A 327 -35.18 -13.22 19.78
C ALA A 327 -34.80 -11.82 19.24
N THR A 328 -34.78 -10.83 20.13
CA THR A 328 -34.57 -9.41 19.80
C THR A 328 -33.14 -9.06 19.35
N MET A 329 -32.14 -9.89 19.68
CA MET A 329 -30.72 -9.75 19.32
C MET A 329 -30.25 -11.00 18.57
N ARG A 330 -30.95 -11.31 17.48
CA ARG A 330 -30.77 -12.59 16.76
C ARG A 330 -29.71 -12.55 15.68
N ASP A 331 -29.03 -13.68 15.55
CA ASP A 331 -28.19 -13.95 14.40
C ASP A 331 -29.02 -14.37 13.19
N ARG A 332 -28.71 -13.74 12.08
CA ARG A 332 -29.31 -14.02 10.78
C ARG A 332 -28.26 -14.56 9.85
N PHE A 333 -28.58 -15.65 9.18
CA PHE A 333 -27.69 -16.29 8.23
C PHE A 333 -28.07 -15.87 6.81
N VAL A 334 -27.06 -15.53 6.01
CA VAL A 334 -27.19 -15.35 4.57
C VAL A 334 -26.41 -16.49 3.93
N ILE A 335 -27.13 -17.48 3.40
CA ILE A 335 -26.54 -18.65 2.75
C ILE A 335 -26.24 -18.28 1.31
N CYS A 336 -24.97 -18.25 0.97
CA CYS A 336 -24.47 -17.94 -0.37
C CYS A 336 -24.22 -19.24 -1.15
N ARG A 337 -24.79 -19.34 -2.35
CA ARG A 337 -24.57 -20.42 -3.31
C ARG A 337 -24.02 -19.82 -4.60
N ASN A 338 -22.83 -20.26 -4.99
CA ASN A 338 -22.28 -19.98 -6.31
C ASN A 338 -22.60 -21.17 -7.25
N PRO A 339 -23.46 -20.99 -8.29
CA PRO A 339 -23.85 -22.07 -9.19
C PRO A 339 -22.68 -22.71 -9.94
N ASP A 340 -21.71 -21.91 -10.40
CA ASP A 340 -20.55 -22.39 -11.16
C ASP A 340 -19.58 -23.19 -10.29
N ALA A 341 -19.39 -22.76 -9.04
CA ALA A 341 -18.63 -23.53 -8.06
C ALA A 341 -19.34 -24.85 -7.73
N ALA A 342 -20.66 -24.84 -7.56
CA ALA A 342 -21.44 -26.04 -7.30
C ALA A 342 -21.39 -27.05 -8.46
N GLU A 343 -21.35 -26.57 -9.71
CA GLU A 343 -21.15 -27.39 -10.90
C GLU A 343 -19.76 -28.05 -10.91
N ARG A 344 -18.71 -27.27 -10.70
CA ARG A 344 -17.33 -27.79 -10.62
C ARG A 344 -17.18 -28.80 -9.49
N ASP A 345 -17.70 -28.49 -8.30
CA ASP A 345 -17.68 -29.40 -7.16
C ASP A 345 -18.44 -30.70 -7.44
N ARG A 346 -19.54 -30.63 -8.22
CA ARG A 346 -20.27 -31.83 -8.66
C ARG A 346 -19.41 -32.69 -9.58
N ILE A 347 -18.82 -32.10 -10.63
CA ILE A 347 -17.95 -32.82 -11.57
C ILE A 347 -16.80 -33.51 -10.83
N VAL A 348 -16.11 -32.79 -9.94
CA VAL A 348 -15.00 -33.34 -9.15
C VAL A 348 -15.47 -34.46 -8.24
N ARG A 349 -16.62 -34.30 -7.57
CA ARG A 349 -17.20 -35.33 -6.72
C ARG A 349 -17.57 -36.58 -7.52
N ASP A 350 -18.16 -36.42 -8.70
CA ASP A 350 -18.59 -37.54 -9.54
C ASP A 350 -17.37 -38.34 -10.02
N GLN A 351 -16.27 -37.67 -10.42
CA GLN A 351 -15.00 -38.31 -10.75
C GLN A 351 -14.35 -39.04 -9.56
N LEU A 352 -14.38 -38.44 -8.38
CA LEU A 352 -13.92 -39.06 -7.14
C LEU A 352 -14.72 -40.32 -6.81
N LEU A 353 -16.06 -40.25 -6.92
CA LEU A 353 -16.94 -41.38 -6.68
C LEU A 353 -16.69 -42.50 -7.68
N GLU A 354 -16.53 -42.17 -8.97
CA GLU A 354 -16.18 -43.15 -10.02
C GLU A 354 -14.85 -43.84 -9.70
N THR A 355 -13.80 -43.07 -9.43
CA THR A 355 -12.47 -43.60 -9.06
C THR A 355 -12.54 -44.50 -7.82
N LEU A 356 -13.26 -44.06 -6.78
CA LEU A 356 -13.42 -44.84 -5.55
C LEU A 356 -14.23 -46.11 -5.81
N SER A 357 -15.32 -46.02 -6.59
CA SER A 357 -16.13 -47.16 -7.00
C SER A 357 -15.31 -48.18 -7.77
N GLU A 358 -14.46 -47.77 -8.71
CA GLU A 358 -13.54 -48.67 -9.40
C GLU A 358 -12.55 -49.34 -8.45
N ARG A 359 -11.93 -48.57 -7.53
CA ARG A 359 -10.96 -49.10 -6.56
C ARG A 359 -11.57 -50.11 -5.59
N ILE A 360 -12.85 -49.96 -5.22
CA ILE A 360 -13.55 -50.89 -4.32
C ILE A 360 -14.30 -52.00 -5.07
N THR A 361 -14.40 -51.94 -6.40
CA THR A 361 -15.13 -52.96 -7.17
C THR A 361 -14.46 -54.32 -7.00
N GLY A 362 -15.20 -55.29 -6.47
CA GLY A 362 -14.71 -56.64 -6.20
C GLY A 362 -13.83 -56.75 -4.95
N SER A 363 -13.64 -55.68 -4.17
CA SER A 363 -12.84 -55.71 -2.94
C SER A 363 -13.42 -56.65 -1.88
N ASP A 364 -14.74 -56.88 -1.89
CA ASP A 364 -15.43 -57.78 -0.96
C ASP A 364 -14.98 -59.24 -1.10
N ARG A 365 -14.40 -59.60 -2.24
CA ARG A 365 -13.85 -60.94 -2.50
C ARG A 365 -12.38 -61.06 -2.09
N LEU A 366 -11.75 -59.97 -1.66
CA LEU A 366 -10.35 -59.94 -1.25
C LEU A 366 -10.20 -60.32 0.24
N ALA A 367 -9.12 -61.06 0.55
CA ALA A 367 -8.72 -61.34 1.92
C ALA A 367 -8.52 -60.05 2.72
N THR A 368 -8.76 -60.10 4.03
CA THR A 368 -8.81 -58.94 4.94
C THR A 368 -7.54 -58.06 4.86
N GLU A 369 -6.37 -58.66 4.70
CA GLU A 369 -5.09 -57.96 4.54
C GLU A 369 -5.00 -57.12 3.25
N LYS A 370 -5.54 -57.64 2.14
CA LYS A 370 -5.59 -56.90 0.86
C LYS A 370 -6.61 -55.76 0.87
N ARG A 371 -7.71 -55.91 1.62
CA ARG A 371 -8.67 -54.81 1.85
C ARG A 371 -8.07 -53.70 2.71
N ALA A 372 -7.29 -54.05 3.73
CA ALA A 372 -6.59 -53.07 4.56
C ALA A 372 -5.54 -52.26 3.76
N ALA A 373 -4.85 -52.89 2.81
CA ALA A 373 -3.90 -52.20 1.92
C ALA A 373 -4.58 -51.20 0.98
N LEU A 374 -5.81 -51.45 0.54
CA LEU A 374 -6.60 -50.52 -0.30
C LEU A 374 -7.09 -49.28 0.47
N ALA A 375 -7.23 -49.37 1.79
CA ALA A 375 -7.67 -48.26 2.65
C ALA A 375 -6.54 -47.31 3.06
N ALA A 376 -5.28 -47.73 2.89
CA ALA A 376 -4.09 -47.01 3.37
C ALA A 376 -3.43 -46.09 2.32
N GLY A 377 -3.95 -46.03 1.08
CA GLY A 377 -3.47 -45.14 0.01
C GLY A 377 -4.61 -44.53 -0.77
#